data_AF-A0A7J5YP76-F1
#
_entry.id   AF-A0A7J5YP76-F1
#
_cell.length_a   1.000
_cell.length_b   1.000
_cell.length_c   1.000
_cell.angle_alpha   90.00
_cell.angle_beta   90.00
_cell.angle_gamma   90.00
#
_symmetry.space_group_name_H-M   'P 1'
#
loop_
_entity.id
_entity.type
_entity.pdbx_description
1 polymer ?
#
loop_
_entity_poly.entity_id
_entity_poly.type
_entity_poly.pdbx_seq_one_letter_code
_entity_poly.pdbx_strand_id
1 'polypeptide(L)'
;MFLSQTDLSSYNNVTAFLSPGLMEVLGEKLLKDLPDDACVIAARFPFPNWPLRQSVGSDLDETFAYDISTVRSHLRKGPKIVEY
;
A
#
# COMPACT_ATOMS: atom_id res chain seq x y z
N MET A 1 -5.01 -17.96 -4.55
CA MET A 1 -3.77 -17.61 -3.83
C MET A 1 -4.19 -17.02 -2.49
N PHE A 2 -4.03 -17.77 -1.40
CA PHE A 2 -4.47 -17.32 -0.07
C PHE A 2 -3.33 -16.55 0.59
N LEU A 3 -3.35 -15.22 0.50
CA LEU A 3 -2.36 -14.35 1.15
C LEU A 3 -2.43 -14.45 2.70
N SER A 4 -3.44 -15.10 3.27
CA SER A 4 -3.73 -15.08 4.71
C SER A 4 -2.79 -15.89 5.62
N GLN A 5 -1.94 -16.77 5.08
CA GLN A 5 -1.10 -17.68 5.90
C GLN A 5 0.34 -17.21 6.14
N THR A 6 0.80 -16.16 5.47
CA THR A 6 2.20 -15.70 5.58
C THR A 6 2.32 -14.54 6.56
N ASP A 7 3.18 -14.67 7.57
CA ASP A 7 3.56 -13.56 8.45
C ASP A 7 4.57 -12.65 7.74
N LEU A 8 4.29 -11.34 7.71
CA LEU A 8 5.14 -10.33 7.07
C LEU A 8 5.82 -9.40 8.07
N SER A 9 5.65 -9.60 9.38
CA SER A 9 6.08 -8.67 10.42
C SER A 9 7.60 -8.48 10.54
N SER A 10 8.40 -9.43 10.03
CA SER A 10 9.86 -9.34 10.02
C SER A 10 10.45 -8.64 8.80
N TYR A 11 9.62 -8.21 7.84
CA TYR A 11 10.07 -7.59 6.60
C TYR A 11 9.86 -6.08 6.61
N ASN A 12 10.92 -5.36 6.25
CA ASN A 12 10.88 -3.90 6.12
C ASN A 12 10.62 -3.43 4.69
N ASN A 13 10.65 -4.33 3.70
CA ASN A 13 10.39 -3.99 2.31
C ASN A 13 9.55 -5.08 1.65
N VAL A 14 8.48 -4.69 0.97
CA VAL A 14 7.63 -5.60 0.19
C VAL A 14 7.45 -5.06 -1.23
N THR A 15 7.61 -5.94 -2.22
CA THR A 15 7.23 -5.65 -3.60
C THR A 15 5.96 -6.41 -3.96
N ALA A 16 4.96 -5.69 -4.48
CA ALA A 16 3.68 -6.22 -4.89
C ALA A 16 3.53 -6.16 -6.43
N PHE A 17 3.25 -7.31 -7.03
CA PHE A 17 2.93 -7.44 -8.45
C PHE A 17 1.72 -8.36 -8.59
N LEU A 18 0.52 -7.76 -8.59
CA LEU A 18 -0.75 -8.47 -8.59
C LEU A 18 -1.75 -7.81 -9.56
N SER A 19 -2.91 -8.45 -9.74
CA SER A 19 -4.03 -7.87 -10.50
C SER A 19 -4.75 -6.77 -9.69
N PRO A 20 -5.43 -5.81 -10.35
CA PRO A 20 -6.11 -4.70 -9.69
C PRO A 20 -7.11 -5.14 -8.62
N GLY A 21 -7.85 -6.23 -8.88
CA GLY A 21 -8.87 -6.76 -7.97
C GLY A 21 -8.33 -7.35 -6.66
N LEU A 22 -7.01 -7.44 -6.50
CA LEU A 22 -6.37 -7.94 -5.27
C LEU A 22 -5.68 -6.83 -4.47
N MET A 23 -5.57 -5.61 -5.01
CA MET A 23 -4.81 -4.53 -4.39
C MET A 23 -5.41 -4.10 -3.06
N GLU A 24 -6.74 -4.03 -2.95
CA GLU A 24 -7.43 -3.66 -1.71
C GLU A 24 -7.19 -4.70 -0.60
N VAL A 25 -7.46 -5.97 -0.88
CA VAL A 25 -7.26 -7.08 0.07
C VAL A 25 -5.78 -7.22 0.47
N LEU A 26 -4.86 -7.02 -0.47
CA LEU A 26 -3.43 -7.01 -0.15
C LEU A 26 -3.09 -5.82 0.76
N GLY A 27 -3.64 -4.64 0.49
CA GLY A 27 -3.39 -3.43 1.28
C GLY A 27 -3.77 -3.62 2.75
N GLU A 28 -4.94 -4.19 3.02
CA GLU A 28 -5.38 -4.51 4.38
C GLU A 28 -4.39 -5.43 5.11
N LYS A 29 -3.91 -6.47 4.43
CA LYS A 29 -2.92 -7.38 4.99
C LYS A 29 -1.60 -6.68 5.29
N LEU A 30 -1.08 -5.89 4.35
CA LEU A 30 0.18 -5.17 4.52
C LEU A 30 0.10 -4.15 5.67
N LEU A 31 -1.04 -3.46 5.81
CA LEU A 31 -1.29 -2.54 6.93
C LEU A 31 -1.44 -3.23 8.27
N LYS A 32 -1.80 -4.52 8.29
CA LYS A 32 -1.87 -5.30 9.52
C LYS A 32 -0.50 -5.82 9.92
N ASP A 33 0.24 -6.37 8.96
CA ASP A 33 1.39 -7.21 9.26
C ASP A 33 2.71 -6.44 9.27
N LEU A 34 2.86 -5.39 8.45
CA LEU A 34 4.15 -4.70 8.32
C LEU A 34 4.45 -3.74 9.47
N PRO A 35 5.73 -3.54 9.82
CA PRO A 35 6.13 -2.52 10.79
C PRO A 35 5.96 -1.09 10.22
N ASP A 36 5.98 -0.07 11.09
CA ASP A 36 5.74 1.33 10.71
C ASP A 36 6.81 1.92 9.77
N ASP A 37 8.04 1.41 9.85
CA ASP A 37 9.19 1.81 9.04
C ASP A 37 9.27 1.03 7.71
N ALA A 38 8.31 0.15 7.43
CA ALA A 38 8.31 -0.62 6.20
C ALA A 38 7.94 0.22 4.97
N CYS A 39 8.58 -0.12 3.84
CA CYS A 39 8.26 0.41 2.52
C CYS A 39 7.57 -0.65 1.65
N VAL A 40 6.52 -0.23 0.95
CA VAL A 40 5.83 -1.06 -0.04
C VAL A 40 6.05 -0.47 -1.42
N ILE A 41 6.46 -1.33 -2.37
CA ILE A 41 6.60 -0.99 -3.79
C ILE A 41 5.54 -1.77 -4.57
N ALA A 42 4.62 -1.08 -5.24
CA ALA A 42 3.63 -1.69 -6.11
C ALA A 42 3.93 -1.37 -7.57
N ALA A 43 3.95 -2.39 -8.44
CA ALA A 43 4.12 -2.19 -9.87
C ALA A 43 2.76 -2.19 -10.59
N ARG A 44 2.63 -1.31 -11.59
CA ARG A 44 1.48 -1.09 -12.49
C ARG A 44 0.22 -0.55 -11.84
N PHE A 45 -0.14 -1.05 -10.68
CA PHE A 45 -1.39 -0.71 -10.01
C PHE A 45 -1.08 -0.11 -8.64
N PRO A 46 -1.53 1.13 -8.36
CA PRO A 46 -1.39 1.74 -7.05
C PRO A 46 -2.38 1.13 -6.04
N PHE A 47 -2.07 1.22 -4.75
CA PHE A 47 -3.03 0.90 -3.69
C PHE A 47 -4.09 2.01 -3.59
N PRO A 48 -5.40 1.67 -3.59
CA PRO A 48 -6.45 2.67 -3.44
C PRO A 48 -6.35 3.44 -2.12
N ASN A 49 -6.55 4.76 -2.16
CA ASN A 49 -6.55 5.66 -0.99
C ASN A 49 -5.24 5.73 -0.18
N TRP A 50 -4.15 5.13 -0.67
CA TRP A 50 -2.85 5.22 -0.03
C TRP A 50 -2.10 6.46 -0.53
N PRO A 51 -1.56 7.31 0.36
CA PRO A 51 -0.72 8.43 -0.04
C PRO A 51 0.59 7.91 -0.64
N LEU A 52 0.91 8.35 -1.87
CA LEU A 52 2.15 8.02 -2.55
C LEU A 52 3.33 8.75 -1.91
N ARG A 53 4.43 8.03 -1.68
CA ARG A 53 5.74 8.63 -1.39
C ARG A 53 6.40 9.11 -2.68
N GLN A 54 6.40 8.24 -3.70
CA GLN A 54 7.02 8.47 -4.99
C GLN A 54 6.39 7.55 -6.05
N SER A 55 6.40 7.97 -7.31
CA SER A 55 6.24 7.07 -8.45
C SER A 55 7.37 7.24 -9.47
N VAL A 56 7.68 6.18 -10.19
CA VAL A 56 8.70 6.14 -11.25
C VAL A 56 8.17 5.30 -12.41
N GLY A 57 8.38 5.78 -13.64
CA GLY A 57 7.90 5.13 -14.86
C GLY A 57 6.76 5.91 -15.51
N SER A 58 6.07 5.28 -16.46
CA SER A 58 4.93 5.88 -17.17
C SER A 58 3.98 4.78 -17.63
N ASP A 59 2.69 5.10 -17.71
CA ASP A 59 1.64 4.20 -18.19
C ASP A 59 1.66 2.84 -17.48
N LEU A 60 1.74 1.75 -18.26
CA LEU A 60 1.71 0.38 -17.75
C LEU A 60 2.99 -0.03 -17.02
N ASP A 61 4.04 0.79 -17.07
CA ASP A 61 5.33 0.50 -16.43
C ASP A 61 5.60 1.44 -15.25
N GLU A 62 4.58 2.15 -14.78
CA GLU A 62 4.67 2.96 -13.56
C GLU A 62 4.74 2.07 -12.29
N THR A 63 5.61 2.47 -11.36
CA THR A 63 5.83 1.83 -10.08
C THR A 63 5.66 2.85 -8.96
N PHE A 64 5.03 2.43 -7.87
CA PHE A 64 4.57 3.27 -6.78
C PHE A 64 5.20 2.86 -5.46
N ALA A 65 5.75 3.81 -4.72
CA ALA A 65 6.34 3.60 -3.40
C ALA A 65 5.46 4.20 -2.30
N TYR A 66 5.36 3.49 -1.18
CA TYR A 66 4.56 3.86 -0.02
C TYR A 66 5.34 3.62 1.28
N ASP A 67 5.20 4.52 2.24
CA ASP A 67 5.68 4.34 3.62
C ASP A 67 4.49 3.95 4.51
N ILE A 68 4.59 2.83 5.24
CA ILE A 68 3.46 2.29 6.01
C ILE A 68 2.98 3.24 7.11
N SER A 69 3.90 3.90 7.83
CA SER A 69 3.55 4.92 8.82
C SER A 69 2.75 6.09 8.22
N THR A 70 3.13 6.57 7.03
CA THR A 70 2.41 7.64 6.31
C THR A 70 1.01 7.20 5.90
N VAL A 71 0.86 5.97 5.38
CA VAL A 71 -0.43 5.40 5.01
C VAL A 71 -1.34 5.29 6.24
N ARG A 72 -0.87 4.70 7.34
CA ARG A 72 -1.64 4.57 8.60
C ARG A 72 -2.06 5.94 9.13
N SER A 73 -1.17 6.92 9.11
CA SER A 73 -1.46 8.30 9.53
C SER A 73 -2.53 8.97 8.66
N HIS A 74 -2.49 8.75 7.35
CA HIS A 74 -3.48 9.28 6.41
C HIS A 74 -4.87 8.65 6.63
N LEU A 75 -4.95 7.32 6.71
CA LEU A 75 -6.21 6.61 6.87
C LEU A 75 -6.89 6.90 8.22
N ARG A 76 -6.12 7.18 9.28
CA ARG A 76 -6.67 7.60 10.57
C ARG A 76 -7.34 8.98 10.54
N LYS A 77 -6.95 9.87 9.62
CA LYS A 77 -7.47 11.26 9.58
C LYS A 77 -8.90 11.36 9.05
N GLY A 78 -9.48 10.25 8.54
CA GLY A 78 -10.81 10.20 7.97
C GLY A 78 -10.99 11.12 6.75
N PRO A 79 -12.06 10.95 5.96
CA PRO A 79 -12.42 11.96 4.96
C PRO A 79 -12.75 13.26 5.71
N LYS A 80 -12.07 14.35 5.35
CA LYS A 80 -12.50 15.69 5.75
C LYS A 80 -13.85 15.94 5.07
N ILE A 81 -14.94 15.79 5.83
CA ILE A 81 -16.24 16.32 5.43
C ILE A 81 -16.07 17.84 5.34
N VAL A 82 -15.96 18.32 4.10
CA VAL A 82 -16.10 19.74 3.79
C VAL A 82 -17.59 20.04 3.80
N GLU A 83 -18.07 20.57 4.91
CA GLU A 83 -19.40 21.20 4.95
C GLU A 83 -19.36 22.47 4.07
N TYR A 84 -20.31 22.58 3.14
CA TYR A 84 -20.54 23.75 2.29
C TYR A 84 -21.48 24.73 2.99
#